data_AF-A0A7S1JK41-F1
#
_entry.id   AF-A0A7S1JK41-F1
#
_cell.length_a   1.000
_cell.length_b   1.000
_cell.length_c   1.000
_cell.angle_alpha   90.00
_cell.angle_beta   90.00
_cell.angle_gamma   90.00
#
_symmetry.space_group_name_H-M   'P 1'
#
loop_
_entity.id
_entity.type
_entity.pdbx_description
1 polymer ?
#
loop_
_entity_poly.entity_id
_entity_poly.type
_entity_poly.pdbx_seq_one_letter_code
_entity_poly.pdbx_strand_id
1 'polypeptide(L)'
;SRSNKGVDRLRAALVSRGCRKSLESLAVRIPSIHDHSSITALEPVDCLIDECCVSPDVPINVTTDPGFGGVSPSVLYADYFDRSPSRPSPFIKRVVQDAARDTREVIYFIDHHDLTHPVDSPSQSAIEVAQSLDFTSVQHVAVRNDRSFTPPHGTPAPTPAIIQHLPPFPKVIQLFV
;
A
#
# COMPACT_ATOMS: atom_id res chain seq x y z
N SER A 1 1.03 -14.85 -6.56
CA SER A 1 -0.04 -15.16 -5.59
C SER A 1 -1.16 -15.93 -6.30
N ARG A 2 -1.83 -16.92 -5.67
CA ARG A 2 -3.04 -17.58 -6.21
C ARG A 2 -4.29 -16.69 -6.11
N SER A 3 -4.23 -15.63 -5.27
CA SER A 3 -5.33 -14.74 -4.94
C SER A 3 -5.76 -13.86 -6.12
N ASN A 4 -4.81 -13.24 -6.84
CA ASN A 4 -5.09 -12.31 -7.94
C ASN A 4 -5.90 -12.99 -9.07
N LYS A 5 -5.51 -14.22 -9.42
CA LYS A 5 -6.24 -15.03 -10.42
C LYS A 5 -7.67 -15.37 -9.99
N GLY A 6 -7.94 -15.44 -8.69
CA GLY A 6 -9.28 -15.66 -8.16
C GLY A 6 -10.17 -14.45 -8.36
N VAL A 7 -9.67 -13.25 -8.03
CA VAL A 7 -10.38 -11.98 -8.21
C VAL A 7 -10.66 -11.71 -9.69
N ASP A 8 -9.69 -11.94 -10.56
CA ASP A 8 -9.88 -11.80 -12.02
C ASP A 8 -10.97 -12.73 -12.57
N ARG A 9 -10.99 -13.99 -12.11
CA ARG A 9 -12.03 -14.96 -12.49
C ARG A 9 -13.40 -14.54 -11.97
N LEU A 10 -13.47 -14.03 -10.74
CA LEU A 10 -14.71 -13.51 -10.17
C LEU A 10 -15.23 -12.31 -10.97
N ARG A 11 -14.36 -11.33 -11.26
CA ARG A 11 -14.68 -10.19 -12.12
C ARG A 11 -15.24 -10.64 -13.46
N ALA A 12 -14.53 -11.51 -14.18
CA ALA A 12 -14.98 -12.03 -15.47
C ALA A 12 -16.35 -12.74 -15.37
N ALA A 13 -16.56 -13.52 -14.31
CA ALA A 13 -17.80 -14.24 -14.07
C ALA A 13 -18.98 -13.31 -13.74
N LEU A 14 -18.75 -12.22 -13.00
CA LEU A 14 -19.73 -11.19 -12.68
C LEU A 14 -20.10 -10.38 -13.93
N VAL A 15 -19.09 -9.90 -14.66
CA VAL A 15 -19.27 -9.14 -15.90
C VAL A 15 -20.03 -9.97 -16.95
N SER A 16 -19.69 -11.25 -17.11
CA SER A 16 -20.39 -12.16 -18.04
C SER A 16 -21.86 -12.40 -17.67
N ARG A 17 -22.24 -12.20 -16.41
CA ARG A 17 -23.61 -12.31 -15.91
C ARG A 17 -24.36 -10.97 -15.92
N GLY A 18 -23.77 -9.93 -16.49
CA GLY A 18 -24.37 -8.60 -16.57
C GLY A 18 -24.17 -7.74 -15.32
N CYS A 19 -23.35 -8.18 -14.36
CA CYS A 19 -23.02 -7.42 -13.16
C CYS A 19 -21.97 -6.34 -13.49
N ARG A 20 -22.42 -5.27 -14.15
CA ARG A 20 -21.64 -4.07 -14.46
C ARG A 20 -22.28 -2.89 -13.77
N LYS A 21 -21.50 -2.14 -13.00
CA LYS A 21 -21.98 -0.96 -12.25
C LYS A 21 -23.26 -1.23 -11.44
N SER A 22 -23.34 -2.39 -10.79
CA SER A 22 -24.54 -2.84 -10.09
C SER A 22 -24.31 -3.19 -8.61
N LEU A 23 -23.05 -3.37 -8.19
CA LEU A 23 -22.74 -3.64 -6.79
C LEU A 23 -22.75 -2.34 -5.97
N GLU A 24 -23.60 -2.30 -4.95
CA GLU A 24 -23.77 -1.14 -4.05
C GLU A 24 -22.83 -1.14 -2.85
N SER A 25 -22.15 -2.26 -2.57
CA SER A 25 -21.13 -2.37 -1.52
C SER A 25 -20.19 -3.53 -1.81
N LEU A 26 -18.97 -3.45 -1.26
CA LEU A 26 -18.00 -4.52 -1.32
C LEU A 26 -17.27 -4.64 0.03
N ALA A 27 -17.26 -5.83 0.60
CA ALA A 27 -16.42 -6.15 1.75
C ALA A 27 -15.17 -6.88 1.26
N VAL A 28 -13.99 -6.33 1.54
CA VAL A 28 -12.72 -6.91 1.12
C VAL A 28 -11.86 -7.13 2.35
N ARG A 29 -11.42 -8.37 2.54
CA ARG A 29 -10.39 -8.70 3.51
C ARG A 29 -9.04 -8.60 2.83
N ILE A 30 -8.17 -7.75 3.36
CA ILE A 30 -6.88 -7.44 2.75
C ILE A 30 -5.77 -7.95 3.67
N PRO A 31 -4.81 -8.72 3.12
CA PRO A 31 -3.64 -9.12 3.89
C PRO A 31 -2.82 -7.88 4.30
N SER A 32 -2.02 -8.02 5.35
CA SER A 32 -1.13 -6.94 5.81
C SER A 32 -0.23 -6.42 4.68
N ILE A 33 -0.07 -5.10 4.61
CA ILE A 33 0.68 -4.41 3.56
C ILE A 33 2.11 -4.20 4.04
N HIS A 34 3.06 -4.91 3.45
CA HIS A 34 4.45 -4.90 3.91
C HIS A 34 5.43 -4.25 2.94
N ASP A 35 5.09 -4.21 1.66
CA ASP A 35 6.00 -3.78 0.59
C ASP A 35 5.24 -3.27 -0.64
N HIS A 36 5.99 -2.76 -1.62
CA HIS A 36 5.46 -2.30 -2.91
C HIS A 36 4.64 -3.40 -3.63
N SER A 37 5.02 -4.68 -3.49
CA SER A 37 4.33 -5.81 -4.12
C SER A 37 2.92 -6.04 -3.57
N SER A 38 2.69 -5.62 -2.31
CA SER A 38 1.41 -5.71 -1.63
C SER A 38 0.35 -4.85 -2.32
N ILE A 39 0.71 -3.66 -2.80
CA ILE A 39 -0.21 -2.77 -3.54
C ILE A 39 -0.51 -3.33 -4.93
N THR A 40 0.50 -3.85 -5.64
CA THR A 40 0.30 -4.52 -6.94
C THR A 40 -0.66 -5.71 -6.82
N ALA A 41 -0.68 -6.40 -5.68
CA ALA A 41 -1.62 -7.49 -5.45
C ALA A 41 -3.09 -7.04 -5.32
N LEU A 42 -3.35 -5.77 -5.05
CA LEU A 42 -4.68 -5.19 -4.90
C LEU A 42 -5.27 -4.65 -6.22
N GLU A 43 -4.46 -4.51 -7.26
CA GLU A 43 -4.88 -4.04 -8.59
C GLU A 43 -6.09 -4.81 -9.16
N PRO A 44 -6.17 -6.16 -9.07
CA PRO A 44 -7.35 -6.88 -9.56
C PRO A 44 -8.64 -6.53 -8.80
N VAL A 45 -8.54 -6.23 -7.50
CA VAL A 45 -9.69 -5.81 -6.68
C VAL A 45 -10.14 -4.42 -7.10
N ASP A 46 -9.17 -3.54 -7.32
CA ASP A 46 -9.38 -2.18 -7.79
C ASP A 46 -10.07 -2.14 -9.17
N CYS A 47 -9.66 -3.03 -10.10
CA CYS A 47 -10.36 -3.24 -11.37
C CYS A 47 -11.78 -3.82 -11.18
N LEU A 48 -11.96 -4.75 -10.24
CA LEU A 48 -13.29 -5.30 -9.94
C LEU A 48 -14.24 -4.22 -9.44
N ILE A 49 -13.78 -3.33 -8.55
CA ILE A 49 -14.56 -2.20 -8.05
C ILE A 49 -14.94 -1.28 -9.21
N ASP A 50 -13.96 -0.93 -10.05
CA ASP A 50 -14.22 -0.05 -11.18
C ASP A 50 -15.22 -0.65 -12.19
N GLU A 51 -15.17 -1.94 -12.48
CA GLU A 51 -16.07 -2.56 -13.45
C GLU A 51 -17.46 -2.93 -12.88
N CYS A 52 -17.52 -3.46 -11.65
CA CYS A 52 -18.72 -4.08 -11.11
C CYS A 52 -19.50 -3.18 -10.13
N CYS A 53 -18.87 -2.22 -9.46
CA CYS A 53 -19.53 -1.36 -8.47
C CYS A 53 -20.21 -0.14 -9.11
N VAL A 54 -21.34 0.28 -8.54
CA VAL A 54 -22.11 1.45 -9.00
C VAL A 54 -21.26 2.73 -9.07
N SER A 55 -20.27 2.83 -8.18
CA SER A 55 -19.33 3.96 -8.08
C SER A 55 -17.98 3.44 -7.56
N PRO A 56 -16.85 4.07 -7.95
CA PRO A 56 -15.55 3.81 -7.31
C PRO A 56 -15.52 4.23 -5.83
N ASP A 57 -16.43 5.09 -5.40
CA ASP A 57 -16.57 5.58 -4.01
C ASP A 57 -17.60 4.80 -3.19
N VAL A 58 -18.02 3.64 -3.71
CA VAL A 58 -18.94 2.74 -3.02
C VAL A 58 -18.46 2.45 -1.59
N PRO A 59 -19.35 2.24 -0.60
CA PRO A 59 -18.94 1.79 0.72
C PRO A 59 -18.11 0.50 0.62
N ILE A 60 -16.80 0.63 0.87
CA ILE A 60 -15.86 -0.50 0.92
C ILE A 60 -15.49 -0.71 2.38
N ASN A 61 -15.88 -1.86 2.91
CA ASN A 61 -15.44 -2.28 4.23
C ASN A 61 -14.11 -3.03 4.08
N VAL A 62 -13.01 -2.35 4.40
CA VAL A 62 -11.68 -2.95 4.41
C VAL A 62 -11.46 -3.56 5.78
N THR A 63 -11.25 -4.88 5.83
CA THR A 63 -10.76 -5.54 7.03
C THR A 63 -9.33 -5.96 6.78
N THR A 64 -8.39 -5.29 7.45
CA THR A 64 -6.99 -5.70 7.48
C THR A 64 -6.84 -6.85 8.47
N ASP A 65 -6.08 -7.86 8.08
CA ASP A 65 -5.73 -8.91 9.03
C ASP A 65 -4.91 -8.30 10.19
N PRO A 66 -5.23 -8.63 11.46
CA PRO A 66 -4.40 -8.26 12.60
C PRO A 66 -3.11 -9.08 12.56
N GLY A 67 -2.24 -8.74 11.63
CA GLY A 67 -0.91 -9.28 11.49
C GLY A 67 0.05 -8.51 12.38
N PHE A 68 0.94 -9.23 13.06
CA PHE A 68 2.17 -8.67 13.58
C PHE A 68 3.04 -8.22 12.40
N GLY A 69 2.84 -7.00 11.91
CA GLY A 69 3.70 -6.46 10.87
C GLY A 69 3.40 -5.00 10.64
N GLY A 70 4.43 -4.18 10.75
CA GLY A 70 4.32 -2.76 10.51
C GLY A 70 3.94 -2.41 9.06
N VAL A 71 3.54 -1.16 8.87
CA VAL A 71 3.36 -0.59 7.53
C VAL A 71 4.72 -0.11 7.04
N SER A 72 5.04 -0.44 5.79
CA SER A 72 6.25 0.09 5.16
C SER A 72 5.95 1.32 4.32
N PRO A 73 6.67 2.44 4.49
CA PRO A 73 6.54 3.58 3.58
C PRO A 73 6.93 3.24 2.14
N SER A 74 7.71 2.17 1.92
CA SER A 74 8.09 1.68 0.58
C SER A 74 6.88 1.37 -0.33
N VAL A 75 5.71 1.10 0.26
CA VAL A 75 4.45 0.85 -0.47
C VAL A 75 4.08 2.01 -1.39
N LEU A 76 4.51 3.23 -1.05
CA LEU A 76 4.22 4.46 -1.79
C LEU A 76 5.06 4.63 -3.07
N TYR A 77 6.10 3.82 -3.25
CA TYR A 77 6.88 3.72 -4.49
C TYR A 77 6.40 2.59 -5.41
N ALA A 78 5.26 1.96 -5.10
CA ALA A 78 4.70 0.99 -6.03
C ALA A 78 4.40 1.67 -7.37
N ASP A 79 4.73 0.99 -8.47
CA ASP A 79 4.42 1.36 -9.87
C ASP A 79 2.99 1.91 -10.06
N TYR A 80 2.07 1.45 -9.21
CA TYR A 80 0.68 1.88 -9.15
C TYR A 80 0.51 3.41 -8.99
N PHE A 81 1.36 4.07 -8.18
CA PHE A 81 1.26 5.52 -7.94
C PHE A 81 1.85 6.35 -9.09
N ASP A 82 2.79 5.80 -9.86
CA ASP A 82 3.50 6.53 -10.92
C ASP A 82 2.82 6.40 -12.29
N ARG A 83 2.14 5.28 -12.55
CA ARG A 83 1.64 4.94 -13.90
C ARG A 83 0.26 5.50 -14.23
N SER A 84 -0.44 6.11 -13.27
CA SER A 84 -1.83 6.50 -13.46
C SER A 84 -2.05 7.98 -13.14
N PRO A 85 -2.28 8.85 -14.14
CA PRO A 85 -2.50 10.29 -13.93
C PRO A 85 -3.84 10.63 -13.24
N SER A 86 -4.59 9.63 -12.76
CA SER A 86 -5.91 9.80 -12.12
C SER A 86 -6.08 8.99 -10.82
N ARG A 87 -5.00 8.47 -10.23
CA ARG A 87 -5.01 7.59 -9.05
C ARG A 87 -3.84 7.91 -8.10
N PRO A 88 -3.95 7.56 -6.81
CA PRO A 88 -4.47 6.29 -6.31
C PRO A 88 -6.00 6.26 -6.27
N SER A 89 -6.59 5.09 -6.54
CA SER A 89 -8.05 4.96 -6.40
C SER A 89 -8.48 5.20 -4.95
N PRO A 90 -9.74 5.62 -4.73
CA PRO A 90 -10.29 5.76 -3.37
C PRO A 90 -10.11 4.50 -2.52
N PHE A 91 -10.22 3.32 -3.15
CA PHE A 91 -9.95 2.04 -2.51
C PHE A 91 -8.51 1.93 -2.03
N ILE A 92 -7.52 2.04 -2.92
CA ILE A 92 -6.11 1.88 -2.55
C ILE A 92 -5.70 2.92 -1.51
N LYS A 93 -6.14 4.17 -1.65
CA LYS A 93 -5.90 5.22 -0.66
C LYS A 93 -6.44 4.84 0.71
N ARG A 94 -7.68 4.36 0.79
CA ARG A 94 -8.29 3.92 2.05
C ARG A 94 -7.55 2.74 2.67
N VAL A 95 -7.15 1.77 1.86
CA VAL A 95 -6.41 0.59 2.31
C VAL A 95 -5.07 0.96 2.96
N VAL A 96 -4.31 1.88 2.33
CA VAL A 96 -3.05 2.37 2.91
C VAL A 96 -3.29 3.21 4.17
N GLN A 97 -4.32 4.07 4.17
CA GLN A 97 -4.68 4.89 5.33
C GLN A 97 -5.12 4.05 6.53
N ASP A 98 -5.96 3.05 6.32
CA ASP A 98 -6.45 2.16 7.38
C ASP A 98 -5.29 1.32 7.94
N ALA A 99 -4.40 0.82 7.07
CA ALA A 99 -3.19 0.13 7.51
C ALA A 99 -2.29 1.03 8.37
N ALA A 100 -2.09 2.29 7.97
CA ALA A 100 -1.28 3.26 8.72
C ALA A 100 -1.90 3.59 10.09
N ARG A 101 -3.22 3.76 10.15
CA ARG A 101 -3.96 4.08 11.39
C ARG A 101 -3.91 2.94 12.41
N ASP A 102 -3.99 1.70 11.93
CA ASP A 102 -4.14 0.52 12.77
C ASP A 102 -2.80 -0.10 13.19
N THR A 103 -1.68 0.34 12.61
CA THR A 103 -0.36 -0.20 12.95
C THR A 103 0.26 0.44 14.21
N ARG A 104 1.06 -0.36 14.92
CA ARG A 104 1.93 0.09 16.02
C ARG A 104 3.39 0.24 15.60
N GLU A 105 3.73 -0.20 14.40
CA GLU A 105 5.09 -0.22 13.89
C GLU A 105 5.12 0.31 12.45
N VAL A 106 6.11 1.14 12.15
CA VAL A 106 6.43 1.56 10.78
C VAL A 106 7.81 1.05 10.45
N ILE A 107 7.93 0.20 9.43
CA ILE A 107 9.19 -0.45 9.06
C ILE A 107 9.56 -0.09 7.63
N TYR A 108 10.64 0.63 7.43
CA TYR A 108 11.24 0.77 6.11
C TYR A 108 12.14 -0.44 5.83
N PHE A 109 11.72 -1.30 4.89
CA PHE A 109 12.57 -2.38 4.40
C PHE A 109 13.38 -1.85 3.23
N ILE A 110 14.71 -1.97 3.34
CA ILE A 110 15.64 -1.70 2.24
C ILE A 110 15.77 -3.00 1.44
N ASP A 111 15.42 -2.96 0.16
CA ASP A 111 15.53 -4.10 -0.74
C ASP A 111 16.30 -3.74 -2.03
N HIS A 112 16.33 -4.68 -2.99
CA HIS A 112 16.98 -4.46 -4.27
C HIS A 112 16.27 -3.39 -5.12
N HIS A 113 14.95 -3.26 -4.97
CA HIS A 113 14.14 -2.28 -5.69
C HIS A 113 14.56 -0.86 -5.29
N ASP A 114 14.81 -0.61 -4.00
CA ASP A 114 15.26 0.70 -3.50
C ASP A 114 16.64 1.13 -4.03
N LEU A 115 17.49 0.18 -4.46
CA LEU A 115 18.78 0.51 -5.06
C LEU A 115 18.70 0.78 -6.56
N THR A 116 17.68 0.26 -7.24
CA THR A 116 17.55 0.35 -8.69
C THR A 116 16.47 1.32 -9.16
N HIS A 117 15.57 1.75 -8.27
CA HIS A 117 14.48 2.68 -8.57
C HIS A 117 14.67 4.02 -7.86
N PRO A 118 14.21 5.13 -8.45
CA PRO A 118 14.35 6.45 -7.87
C PRO A 118 13.46 6.61 -6.63
N VAL A 119 14.05 6.37 -5.45
CA VAL A 119 13.41 6.64 -4.15
C VAL A 119 13.57 8.10 -3.70
N ASP A 120 14.29 8.91 -4.47
CA ASP A 120 14.51 10.34 -4.22
C ASP A 120 13.43 11.24 -4.83
N SER A 121 12.62 10.71 -5.74
CA SER A 121 11.66 11.47 -6.54
C SER A 121 10.26 10.84 -6.52
N PRO A 122 9.56 10.80 -5.37
CA PRO A 122 8.22 10.25 -5.29
C PRO A 122 7.24 11.03 -6.18
N SER A 123 6.26 10.33 -6.76
CA SER A 123 5.19 10.99 -7.51
C SER A 123 4.30 11.86 -6.62
N GLN A 124 3.64 12.85 -7.23
CA GLN A 124 2.71 13.74 -6.53
C GLN A 124 1.58 12.96 -5.84
N SER A 125 1.08 11.92 -6.49
CA SER A 125 0.10 10.97 -5.95
C SER A 125 0.60 10.25 -4.69
N ALA A 126 1.85 9.80 -4.68
CA ALA A 126 2.47 9.19 -3.51
C ALA A 126 2.61 10.19 -2.36
N ILE A 127 3.03 11.43 -2.65
CA ILE A 127 3.14 12.52 -1.68
C ILE A 127 1.79 12.83 -1.04
N GLU A 128 0.73 12.97 -1.83
CA GLU A 128 -0.62 13.26 -1.32
C GLU A 128 -1.17 12.15 -0.42
N VAL A 129 -0.88 10.89 -0.76
CA VAL A 129 -1.24 9.78 0.14
C VAL A 129 -0.41 9.82 1.40
N ALA A 130 0.91 9.99 1.30
CA ALA A 130 1.82 10.09 2.44
C ALA A 130 1.36 11.11 3.47
N GLN A 131 1.04 12.33 3.01
CA GLN A 131 0.57 13.43 3.85
C GLN A 131 -0.79 13.16 4.51
N SER A 132 -1.59 12.26 3.94
CA SER A 132 -2.92 11.91 4.45
C SER A 132 -2.93 10.74 5.42
N LEU A 133 -1.77 10.14 5.71
CA LEU A 133 -1.67 9.03 6.65
C LEU A 133 -1.89 9.49 8.09
N ASP A 134 -2.20 8.55 8.97
CA ASP A 134 -2.35 8.78 10.40
C ASP A 134 -1.50 7.76 11.14
N PHE A 135 -0.52 8.24 11.91
CA PHE A 135 0.39 7.42 12.69
C PHE A 135 0.20 7.59 14.21
N THR A 136 -0.98 8.03 14.65
CA THR A 136 -1.28 8.26 16.07
C THR A 136 -1.20 7.01 16.95
N SER A 137 -1.21 5.81 16.35
CA SER A 137 -1.06 4.51 17.04
C SER A 137 0.38 3.98 17.03
N VAL A 138 1.29 4.59 16.26
CA VAL A 138 2.65 4.09 16.06
C VAL A 138 3.51 4.33 17.29
N GLN A 139 4.18 3.27 17.73
CA GLN A 139 5.08 3.27 18.89
C GLN A 139 6.53 2.97 18.51
N HIS A 140 6.74 2.24 17.41
CA HIS A 140 8.04 1.79 16.97
C HIS A 140 8.27 2.21 15.51
N VAL A 141 9.46 2.73 15.23
CA VAL A 141 9.93 2.96 13.87
C VAL A 141 11.17 2.12 13.66
N ALA A 142 11.27 1.43 12.53
CA ALA A 142 12.42 0.61 12.19
C ALA A 142 12.88 0.86 10.75
N VAL A 143 14.18 0.86 10.54
CA VAL A 143 14.82 0.70 9.22
C VAL A 143 15.53 -0.63 9.25
N ARG A 144 15.30 -1.50 8.27
CA ARG A 144 15.91 -2.84 8.21
C ARG A 144 16.20 -3.22 6.76
N ASN A 145 17.23 -4.02 6.55
CA ASN A 145 17.36 -4.71 5.26
C ASN A 145 16.28 -5.80 5.17
N ASP A 146 15.75 -6.04 3.97
CA ASP A 146 14.97 -7.25 3.73
C ASP A 146 15.81 -8.50 4.07
N ARG A 147 15.16 -9.56 4.56
CA ARG A 147 15.84 -10.77 5.04
C ARG A 147 16.70 -11.45 3.98
N SER A 148 16.33 -11.28 2.71
CA SER A 148 17.04 -11.85 1.57
C SER A 148 18.07 -10.88 0.96
N PHE A 149 18.17 -9.66 1.50
CA PHE A 149 18.94 -8.60 0.92
C PHE A 149 20.19 -8.29 1.76
N THR A 150 21.35 -8.37 1.11
CA THR A 150 22.62 -7.87 1.65
C THR A 150 23.15 -6.82 0.67
N PRO A 151 23.23 -5.53 1.06
CA PRO A 151 23.73 -4.51 0.17
C PRO A 151 25.20 -4.78 -0.17
N PRO A 152 25.64 -4.55 -1.42
CA PRO A 152 27.05 -4.66 -1.77
C PRO A 152 27.90 -3.76 -0.88
N HIS A 153 29.12 -4.20 -0.56
CA HIS A 153 30.02 -3.46 0.32
C HIS A 153 30.28 -2.04 -0.20
N GLY A 154 30.09 -1.04 0.67
CA GLY A 154 30.26 0.38 0.34
C GLY A 154 29.07 1.02 -0.39
N THR A 155 27.97 0.29 -0.58
CA THR A 155 26.72 0.88 -1.11
C THR A 155 26.12 1.80 -0.06
N PRO A 156 25.89 3.09 -0.37
CA PRO A 156 25.20 3.99 0.54
C PRO A 156 23.76 3.52 0.75
N ALA A 157 23.24 3.68 1.97
CA ALA A 157 21.85 3.39 2.25
C ALA A 157 20.94 4.37 1.46
N PRO A 158 19.84 3.89 0.86
CA PRO A 158 18.88 4.78 0.21
C PRO A 158 18.32 5.77 1.22
N THR A 159 18.04 6.99 0.78
CA THR A 159 17.35 8.03 1.56
C THR A 159 16.03 8.36 0.88
N PRO A 160 14.95 7.65 1.23
CA PRO A 160 13.67 7.80 0.54
C PRO A 160 13.07 9.17 0.84
N ALA A 161 12.84 9.97 -0.20
CA ALA A 161 12.33 11.34 -0.04
C ALA A 161 10.90 11.36 0.53
N ILE A 162 10.10 10.30 0.33
CA ILE A 162 8.74 10.18 0.88
C ILE A 162 8.68 10.34 2.40
N ILE A 163 9.76 10.03 3.13
CA ILE A 163 9.84 10.19 4.58
C ILE A 163 9.61 11.64 5.00
N GLN A 164 10.05 12.61 4.18
CA GLN A 164 9.86 14.05 4.44
C GLN A 164 8.41 14.50 4.32
N HIS A 165 7.55 13.68 3.70
CA HIS A 165 6.13 13.95 3.50
C HIS A 165 5.24 13.19 4.48
N LEU A 166 5.81 12.35 5.36
CA LEU A 166 5.04 11.61 6.34
C LEU A 166 4.59 12.53 7.51
N PRO A 167 3.36 12.35 8.01
CA PRO A 167 2.91 12.94 9.26
C PRO A 167 3.83 12.57 10.45
N PRO A 168 3.83 13.38 11.52
CA PRO A 168 4.61 13.07 12.71
C PRO A 168 4.14 11.78 13.39
N PHE A 169 5.04 11.18 14.17
CA PHE A 169 4.78 9.98 14.97
C PHE A 169 4.68 10.34 16.47
N PRO A 170 3.51 10.81 16.97
CA PRO A 170 3.42 11.44 18.29
C PRO A 170 3.64 10.50 19.48
N LYS A 171 3.58 9.18 19.28
CA LYS A 171 3.72 8.16 20.34
C LYS A 171 4.95 7.27 20.17
N VAL A 172 5.86 7.62 19.27
CA VAL A 172 7.08 6.82 19.08
C VAL A 172 7.95 6.90 20.32
N ILE A 173 8.31 5.72 20.80
CA ILE A 173 9.16 5.54 21.97
C ILE A 173 10.51 4.94 21.60
N GLN A 174 10.63 4.33 20.41
CA GLN A 174 11.82 3.62 19.99
C GLN A 174 12.04 3.73 18.47
N LEU A 175 13.31 3.86 18.10
CA LEU A 175 13.82 3.79 16.74
C LEU A 175 14.81 2.62 16.65
N PHE A 176 14.65 1.75 15.65
CA PHE A 176 15.56 0.67 15.31
C PHE A 176 16.20 0.93 13.94
N VAL A 177 17.49 0.64 13.81
CA VAL A 177 18.26 0.75 12.55
C VAL A 177 19.13 -0.50 12.41
#